data_AF-X0SAF4-F1
#
_entry.id   AF-X0SAF4-F1
#
_cell.length_a   1.000
_cell.length_b   1.000
_cell.length_c   1.000
_cell.angle_alpha   90.00
_cell.angle_beta   90.00
_cell.angle_gamma   90.00
#
_symmetry.space_group_name_H-M   'P 1'
#
loop_
_entity.id
_entity.type
_entity.pdbx_description
1 polymer ?
#
loop_
_entity_poly.entity_id
_entity_poly.type
_entity_poly.pdbx_seq_one_letter_code
_entity_poly.pdbx_strand_id
1 'polypeptide(L)'
;MRIKDSKYSWVNDLDRSQHRSRYLYRSPPVSNLSLQAKAKSNIWTAYKRAASLNSVPTWYSAESVLPKYLIAHEKTRDGVKHSVDHYYPLNGPTVSGLHCDDNLQVITLGDNIRKGNKNPDDGAI
;
A
#
# COMPACT_ATOMS: atom_id res chain seq x y z
N MET A 1 37.08 -7.97 -27.44
CA MET A 1 37.01 -6.60 -26.91
C MET A 1 35.57 -6.32 -26.47
N ARG A 2 35.32 -6.33 -25.15
CA ARG A 2 34.08 -5.87 -24.51
C ARG A 2 34.52 -5.33 -23.15
N ILE A 3 34.55 -4.00 -23.04
CA ILE A 3 34.87 -3.30 -21.80
C ILE A 3 33.70 -3.53 -20.84
N LYS A 4 33.96 -4.14 -19.68
CA LYS A 4 33.03 -4.22 -18.56
C LYS A 4 33.47 -3.17 -17.56
N ASP A 5 32.81 -2.02 -17.60
CA ASP A 5 32.90 -1.05 -16.52
C ASP A 5 31.90 -1.37 -15.42
N SER A 6 32.30 -0.97 -14.21
CA SER A 6 31.44 -0.41 -13.16
C SER A 6 30.72 -1.39 -12.23
N LYS A 7 31.33 -1.60 -11.05
CA LYS A 7 31.07 -0.79 -9.84
C LYS A 7 31.24 -1.58 -8.54
N TYR A 8 31.41 -2.90 -8.60
CA TYR A 8 31.54 -3.74 -7.40
C TYR A 8 32.55 -4.88 -7.66
N SER A 9 33.83 -4.62 -7.39
CA SER A 9 34.88 -5.65 -7.41
C SER A 9 35.70 -5.73 -6.12
N TRP A 10 35.18 -5.22 -5.00
CA TRP A 10 35.93 -5.12 -3.73
C TRP A 10 35.33 -5.93 -2.57
N VAL A 11 34.48 -6.92 -2.83
CA VAL A 11 34.06 -7.87 -1.79
C VAL A 11 34.81 -9.18 -1.98
N ASN A 12 36.11 -9.12 -1.69
CA ASN A 12 36.93 -10.31 -1.46
C ASN A 12 36.53 -10.95 -0.12
N ASP A 13 36.56 -12.28 -0.12
CA ASP A 13 35.93 -13.24 0.80
C ASP A 13 36.47 -13.26 2.26
N LEU A 14 36.89 -12.13 2.84
CA LEU A 14 37.44 -12.08 4.20
C LEU A 14 36.68 -11.17 5.19
N ASP A 15 35.55 -10.58 4.81
CA ASP A 15 34.76 -9.71 5.71
C ASP A 15 33.30 -10.17 5.90
N ARG A 16 33.09 -11.48 6.07
CA ARG A 16 31.75 -12.02 6.40
C ARG A 16 31.52 -12.17 7.92
N SER A 17 32.60 -12.18 8.71
CA SER A 17 32.55 -12.29 10.17
C SER A 17 32.40 -10.92 10.86
N GLN A 18 33.06 -9.85 10.40
CA GLN A 18 32.88 -8.52 11.02
C GLN A 18 31.60 -7.83 10.56
N HIS A 19 31.10 -8.13 9.36
CA HIS A 19 29.81 -7.62 8.90
C HIS A 19 28.64 -8.11 9.77
N ARG A 20 28.69 -9.33 10.33
CA ARG A 20 27.72 -9.81 11.32
C ARG A 20 27.82 -9.08 12.67
N SER A 21 29.03 -8.68 13.08
CA SER A 21 29.28 -7.97 14.34
C SER A 21 28.69 -6.56 14.34
N ARG A 22 28.73 -5.83 13.21
CA ARG A 22 28.14 -4.48 13.10
C ARG A 22 26.60 -4.46 13.21
N TYR A 23 25.90 -5.51 12.79
CA TYR A 23 24.44 -5.58 12.92
C TYR A 23 23.97 -5.89 14.35
N LEU A 24 24.80 -6.56 15.15
CA LEU A 24 24.47 -6.90 16.54
C LEU A 24 24.66 -5.72 17.51
N TYR A 25 25.36 -4.65 17.11
CA TYR A 25 25.76 -3.58 18.04
C TYR A 25 25.03 -2.23 17.86
N ARG A 26 24.14 -2.07 16.87
CA ARG A 26 23.60 -0.73 16.52
C ARG A 26 22.08 -0.56 16.59
N SER A 27 21.32 -1.56 17.04
CA SER A 27 19.92 -1.32 17.36
C SER A 27 19.80 -1.08 18.87
N PRO A 28 19.57 0.16 19.34
CA PRO A 28 19.26 0.38 20.74
C PRO A 28 18.03 -0.48 21.09
N PRO A 29 17.94 -1.00 22.33
CA PRO A 29 16.76 -1.75 22.76
C PRO A 29 15.53 -0.88 22.51
N VAL A 30 14.69 -1.35 21.59
CA VAL A 30 13.38 -0.76 21.32
C VAL A 30 12.60 -0.80 22.63
N SER A 31 12.21 0.36 23.14
CA SER A 31 11.43 0.45 24.38
C SER A 31 10.17 -0.42 24.27
N ASN A 32 9.68 -0.95 25.38
CA ASN A 32 8.45 -1.75 25.39
C ASN A 32 7.26 -1.00 24.76
N LEU A 33 7.20 0.33 24.92
CA LEU A 33 6.21 1.19 24.27
C LEU A 33 6.34 1.16 22.73
N SER A 34 7.57 1.21 22.20
CA SER A 34 7.81 1.12 20.76
C SER A 34 7.53 -0.27 20.19
N LEU A 35 7.81 -1.34 20.95
CA LEU A 35 7.45 -2.71 20.60
C LEU A 35 5.93 -2.90 20.53
N GLN A 36 5.20 -2.39 21.52
CA GLN A 36 3.73 -2.44 21.52
C GLN A 36 3.14 -1.66 20.35
N ALA A 37 3.66 -0.46 20.06
CA ALA A 37 3.22 0.32 18.90
C ALA A 37 3.44 -0.44 17.59
N LYS A 38 4.61 -1.07 17.44
CA LYS A 38 4.94 -1.90 16.27
C LYS A 38 4.01 -3.12 16.15
N ALA A 39 3.74 -3.80 17.25
CA ALA A 39 2.81 -4.93 17.27
C ALA A 39 1.39 -4.51 16.86
N LYS A 40 0.88 -3.39 17.39
CA LYS A 40 -0.42 -2.82 16.99
C LYS A 40 -0.48 -2.52 15.49
N SER A 41 0.57 -1.90 14.94
CA SER A 41 0.68 -1.62 13.50
C SER A 41 0.65 -2.90 12.66
N ASN A 42 1.37 -3.94 13.08
CA ASN A 42 1.39 -5.24 12.39
C ASN A 42 0.02 -5.91 12.39
N ILE A 43 -0.68 -5.91 13.54
CA ILE A 43 -2.03 -6.45 13.67
C ILE A 43 -2.98 -5.74 12.70
N TRP A 44 -2.95 -4.41 12.69
CA TRP A 44 -3.80 -3.62 11.80
C TRP A 44 -3.49 -3.86 10.32
N THR A 45 -2.20 -3.98 9.98
CA THR A 45 -1.76 -4.27 8.60
C THR A 45 -2.23 -5.65 8.13
N ALA A 46 -2.12 -6.67 8.99
CA ALA A 46 -2.60 -8.02 8.71
C ALA A 46 -4.12 -8.04 8.51
N TYR A 47 -4.86 -7.34 9.38
CA TYR A 47 -6.31 -7.21 9.28
C TYR A 47 -6.74 -6.53 7.98
N LYS A 48 -6.15 -5.39 7.62
CA LYS A 48 -6.45 -4.67 6.36
C LYS A 48 -6.15 -5.53 5.14
N ARG A 49 -5.04 -6.26 5.12
CA ARG A 49 -4.70 -7.19 4.04
C ARG A 49 -5.76 -8.29 3.89
N ALA A 50 -6.18 -8.90 4.99
CA ALA A 50 -7.19 -9.95 4.97
C ALA A 50 -8.53 -9.42 4.47
N ALA A 51 -8.98 -8.25 4.95
CA ALA A 51 -10.20 -7.60 4.47
C ALA A 51 -10.15 -7.33 2.96
N SER A 52 -9.04 -6.80 2.45
CA SER A 52 -8.88 -6.57 1.00
C SER A 52 -8.94 -7.86 0.20
N LEU A 53 -8.27 -8.94 0.64
CA LEU A 53 -8.32 -10.23 -0.07
C LEU A 53 -9.72 -10.83 -0.05
N ASN A 54 -10.41 -10.77 1.09
CA ASN A 54 -11.76 -11.31 1.25
C ASN A 54 -12.82 -10.51 0.47
N SER A 55 -12.53 -9.25 0.16
CA SER A 55 -13.42 -8.41 -0.65
C SER A 55 -13.36 -8.71 -2.15
N VAL A 56 -12.38 -9.49 -2.62
CA VAL A 56 -12.24 -9.83 -4.05
C VAL A 56 -13.28 -10.89 -4.42
N PRO A 57 -14.30 -10.58 -5.24
CA PRO A 57 -15.25 -11.58 -5.69
C PRO A 57 -14.61 -12.55 -6.68
N THR A 58 -15.17 -13.75 -6.83
CA THR A 58 -14.61 -14.81 -7.70
C THR A 58 -14.58 -14.44 -9.18
N TRP A 59 -15.46 -13.53 -9.60
CA TRP A 59 -15.53 -13.01 -10.97
C TRP A 59 -14.67 -11.75 -11.20
N TYR A 60 -13.89 -11.30 -10.21
CA TYR A 60 -13.00 -10.17 -10.38
C TYR A 60 -11.95 -10.45 -11.47
N SER A 61 -11.73 -9.48 -12.36
CA SER A 61 -10.64 -9.49 -13.33
C SER A 61 -9.84 -8.20 -13.25
N ALA A 62 -8.52 -8.32 -13.17
CA ALA A 62 -7.62 -7.16 -13.20
C ALA A 62 -7.74 -6.36 -14.51
N GLU A 63 -8.14 -7.00 -15.61
CA GLU A 63 -8.34 -6.34 -16.90
C GLU A 63 -9.56 -5.41 -16.87
N SER A 64 -10.61 -5.76 -16.13
CA SER A 64 -11.82 -4.94 -16.00
C SER A 64 -11.56 -3.60 -15.29
N VAL A 65 -10.57 -3.56 -14.40
CA VAL A 65 -10.26 -2.35 -13.61
C VAL A 65 -9.15 -1.49 -14.23
N LEU A 66 -8.36 -2.04 -15.14
CA LEU A 66 -7.26 -1.34 -15.81
C LEU A 66 -7.68 0.01 -16.42
N PRO A 67 -8.83 0.14 -17.11
CA PRO A 67 -9.27 1.43 -17.66
C PRO A 67 -9.36 2.54 -16.61
N LYS A 68 -9.81 2.25 -15.38
CA LYS A 68 -9.92 3.25 -14.31
C LYS A 68 -8.55 3.77 -13.87
N TYR A 69 -7.55 2.90 -13.79
CA TYR A 69 -6.18 3.31 -13.49
C TYR A 69 -5.57 4.17 -14.60
N LEU A 70 -5.82 3.83 -15.87
CA LEU A 70 -5.39 4.64 -17.01
C LEU A 70 -6.04 6.02 -17.00
N ILE A 71 -7.35 6.10 -16.73
CA ILE A 71 -8.07 7.37 -16.60
C ILE A 71 -7.53 8.21 -15.44
N ALA A 72 -7.26 7.60 -14.28
CA ALA A 72 -6.67 8.31 -13.14
C ALA A 72 -5.27 8.87 -13.47
N HIS A 73 -4.46 8.09 -14.19
CA HIS A 73 -3.15 8.54 -14.66
C HIS A 73 -3.27 9.71 -15.65
N GLU A 74 -4.19 9.63 -16.61
CA GLU A 74 -4.41 10.70 -17.59
C GLU A 74 -4.88 11.99 -16.91
N LYS A 75 -5.91 11.91 -16.07
CA LYS A 75 -6.42 13.07 -15.31
C LYS A 75 -5.39 13.69 -14.38
N THR A 76 -4.39 12.92 -13.95
CA THR A 76 -3.27 13.44 -13.14
C THR A 76 -2.37 14.39 -13.93
N ARG A 77 -2.33 14.28 -15.26
CA ARG A 77 -1.54 15.17 -16.12
C ARG A 77 -2.07 16.60 -16.14
N ASP A 78 -3.35 16.80 -15.83
CA ASP A 78 -3.99 18.13 -15.76
C ASP A 78 -3.57 18.95 -14.52
N GLY A 79 -2.58 18.46 -13.74
CA GLY A 79 -2.01 19.15 -12.58
C GLY A 79 -2.68 18.80 -11.25
N VAL A 80 -3.84 18.15 -11.26
CA VAL A 80 -4.52 17.64 -10.06
C VAL A 80 -4.30 16.13 -9.97
N LYS A 81 -3.68 15.65 -8.89
CA LYS A 81 -3.47 14.20 -8.70
C LYS A 81 -4.81 13.48 -8.54
N HIS A 82 -5.01 12.43 -9.32
CA HIS A 82 -6.16 11.53 -9.23
C HIS A 82 -5.72 10.14 -8.77
N SER A 83 -6.65 9.40 -8.16
CA SER A 83 -6.46 8.04 -7.70
C SER A 83 -7.73 7.23 -7.93
N VAL A 84 -7.58 5.89 -7.97
CA VAL A 84 -8.71 4.97 -7.96
C VAL A 84 -9.05 4.65 -6.51
N ASP A 85 -10.28 4.93 -6.10
CA ASP A 85 -10.82 4.72 -4.76
C ASP A 85 -11.99 3.72 -4.79
N HIS A 86 -12.25 3.06 -3.66
CA HIS A 86 -13.42 2.22 -3.48
C HIS A 86 -14.61 3.08 -3.04
N TYR A 87 -15.66 3.24 -3.84
CA TYR A 87 -16.85 4.02 -3.51
C TYR A 87 -17.40 3.64 -2.12
N TYR A 88 -17.75 2.36 -1.95
CA TYR A 88 -17.93 1.76 -0.64
C TYR A 88 -16.60 1.22 -0.10
N PRO A 89 -16.19 1.60 1.12
CA PRO A 89 -14.90 1.19 1.68
C PRO A 89 -14.83 -0.34 1.84
N LEU A 90 -13.65 -0.94 1.63
CA LEU A 90 -13.43 -2.38 1.89
C LEU A 90 -13.47 -2.74 3.39
N ASN A 91 -13.42 -1.73 4.25
CA ASN A 91 -13.37 -1.88 5.70
C ASN A 91 -14.03 -0.66 6.37
N GLY A 92 -15.28 -0.40 5.99
CA GLY A 92 -16.07 0.65 6.61
C GLY A 92 -16.61 0.23 7.98
N PRO A 93 -16.98 1.20 8.83
CA PRO A 93 -17.58 0.91 10.13
C PRO A 93 -19.01 0.36 10.01
N THR A 94 -19.73 0.74 8.95
CA THR A 94 -21.15 0.46 8.72
C THR A 94 -21.36 -0.48 7.54
N VAL A 95 -20.65 -0.23 6.42
CA VAL A 95 -20.75 -1.01 5.17
C VAL A 95 -19.35 -1.41 4.70
N SER A 96 -19.23 -2.61 4.12
CA SER A 96 -18.04 -3.05 3.39
C SER A 96 -18.39 -3.40 1.94
N GLY A 97 -17.70 -2.77 0.98
CA GLY A 97 -17.85 -3.04 -0.44
C GLY A 97 -16.97 -4.17 -0.95
N LEU A 98 -17.27 -4.65 -2.17
CA LEU A 98 -16.44 -5.62 -2.90
C LEU A 98 -15.31 -4.92 -3.66
N HIS A 99 -14.19 -5.61 -3.88
CA HIS A 99 -13.13 -5.16 -4.78
C HIS A 99 -13.50 -5.53 -6.22
N CYS A 100 -14.42 -4.77 -6.82
CA CYS A 100 -14.87 -4.94 -8.20
C CYS A 100 -14.91 -3.61 -8.95
N ASP A 101 -14.98 -3.70 -10.28
CA ASP A 101 -15.21 -2.58 -11.21
C ASP A 101 -16.20 -1.54 -10.67
N ASP A 102 -17.42 -1.98 -10.38
CA ASP A 102 -18.54 -1.08 -10.05
C ASP A 102 -18.33 -0.33 -8.74
N ASN A 103 -17.51 -0.90 -7.85
CA ASN A 103 -17.16 -0.25 -6.59
C ASN A 103 -15.91 0.62 -6.70
N LEU A 104 -15.26 0.72 -7.87
CA LEU A 104 -14.10 1.59 -8.07
C LEU A 104 -14.49 2.89 -8.77
N GLN A 105 -13.98 4.01 -8.27
CA GLN A 105 -14.18 5.34 -8.84
C GLN A 105 -12.86 6.07 -9.01
N VAL A 106 -12.75 6.89 -10.06
CA VAL A 106 -11.61 7.80 -10.23
C VAL A 106 -11.95 9.13 -9.56
N ILE A 107 -11.21 9.49 -8.51
CA ILE A 107 -11.41 10.71 -7.74
C ILE A 107 -10.10 11.45 -7.53
N THR A 108 -10.16 12.72 -7.10
CA THR A 108 -8.94 13.44 -6.73
C THR A 108 -8.30 12.77 -5.52
N LEU A 109 -6.97 12.83 -5.43
CA LEU A 109 -6.24 12.30 -4.29
C LEU A 109 -6.66 13.01 -2.98
N GLY A 110 -6.95 14.31 -3.05
CA GLY A 110 -7.43 15.09 -1.91
C GLY A 110 -8.79 14.59 -1.40
N ASP A 111 -9.72 14.29 -2.30
CA ASP A 111 -11.03 13.73 -1.94
C ASP A 111 -10.91 12.31 -1.39
N ASN A 112 -10.04 11.48 -1.95
CA ASN A 112 -9.77 10.14 -1.44
C ASN A 112 -9.28 10.18 0.01
N ILE A 113 -8.29 11.05 0.30
CA ILE A 113 -7.77 11.25 1.66
C ILE A 113 -8.89 11.74 2.60
N ARG A 114 -9.73 12.68 2.16
CA ARG A 114 -10.84 13.23 2.95
C ARG A 114 -11.96 12.21 3.20
N LYS A 115 -12.20 11.30 2.26
CA LYS A 115 -13.19 10.22 2.36
C LYS A 115 -12.72 9.13 3.34
N GLY A 116 -11.48 8.66 3.21
CA GLY A 116 -10.97 7.57 4.03
C GLY A 116 -11.86 6.31 3.94
N ASN A 117 -12.13 5.65 5.07
CA ASN A 117 -13.02 4.48 5.13
C ASN A 117 -14.49 4.83 5.45
N LYS A 118 -14.94 6.06 5.17
CA LYS A 118 -16.34 6.44 5.40
C LYS A 118 -17.22 5.92 4.26
N ASN A 119 -18.42 5.48 4.60
CA ASN A 119 -19.47 5.23 3.62
C ASN A 119 -19.93 6.59 3.06
N PRO A 120 -19.96 6.78 1.73
CA PRO A 120 -20.47 8.01 1.13
C PRO A 120 -21.91 8.34 1.56
N ASP A 121 -22.72 7.34 1.88
CA ASP A 121 -24.14 7.51 2.21
C ASP A 121 -24.40 7.83 3.69
N ASP A 122 -23.40 7.68 4.57
CA ASP A 122 -23.54 7.98 6.00
C ASP A 122 -23.61 9.51 6.27
N GLY A 123 -23.69 10.35 5.22
CA GLY A 123 -23.61 11.81 5.29
C GLY A 123 -24.31 12.59 4.19
N ALA A 124 -25.34 12.04 3.53
CA ALA A 124 -26.38 12.87 2.91
C ALA A 124 -27.35 13.34 4.02
N ILE A 125 -26.91 14.32 4.81
CA ILE A 125 -27.69 15.18 5.70
C ILE A 125 -27.22 16.62 5.53
#